data_AF-A0A835R668-F1
#
_entry.id   AF-A0A835R668-F1
#
_cell.length_a   1.000
_cell.length_b   1.000
_cell.length_c   1.000
_cell.angle_alpha   90.00
_cell.angle_beta   90.00
_cell.angle_gamma   90.00
#
_symmetry.space_group_name_H-M   'P 1'
#
loop_
_entity.id
_entity.type
_entity.pdbx_description
1 polymer ?
#
loop_
_entity_poly.entity_id
_entity_poly.type
_entity_poly.pdbx_seq_one_letter_code
_entity_poly.pdbx_strand_id
1 'polypeptide(L)'
;MHSFFETKGIAGNIVHAVATTNAIIAGLIVIEAIKVLQNDFRSYRMTYCLEHPSKKLLLMPVEPFEANKSCYVCSETPLLLEINTQTSKLCDFVEKIVRNKLGMNLPLIMNGSNLIFEAGDDLEEDVAANYMQNLNKVLAELPSPVTSGTVLTVEDLQQELTCNINIKHRSLR
;
A
#
# COMPACT_ATOMS: atom_id res chain seq x y z
N MET A 1 -12.95 16.82 12.64
CA MET A 1 -13.93 17.41 11.71
C MET A 1 -13.34 17.23 10.31
N HIS A 2 -14.04 16.57 9.39
CA HIS A 2 -13.51 16.28 8.05
C HIS A 2 -13.48 17.52 7.18
N SER A 3 -12.50 17.61 6.27
CA SER A 3 -12.50 18.67 5.27
C SER A 3 -13.64 18.48 4.27
N PHE A 4 -14.03 19.55 3.57
CA PHE A 4 -15.03 19.46 2.50
C PHE A 4 -14.59 18.47 1.40
N PHE A 5 -13.29 18.45 1.08
CA PHE A 5 -12.73 17.56 0.07
C PHE A 5 -12.81 16.09 0.49
N GLU A 6 -12.45 15.78 1.74
CA GLU A 6 -12.58 14.43 2.31
C GLU A 6 -14.04 13.97 2.33
N THR A 7 -14.94 14.83 2.80
CA THR A 7 -16.37 14.52 2.90
C THR A 7 -16.96 14.24 1.52
N LYS A 8 -16.58 15.02 0.50
CA LYS A 8 -16.98 14.78 -0.88
C LYS A 8 -16.46 13.45 -1.41
N GLY A 9 -15.21 13.08 -1.08
CA GLY A 9 -14.64 11.78 -1.42
C GLY A 9 -15.38 10.61 -0.79
N ILE A 10 -15.71 10.71 0.50
CA ILE A 10 -16.49 9.68 1.23
C ILE A 10 -17.88 9.53 0.60
N ALA A 11 -18.59 10.65 0.41
CA ALA A 11 -19.95 10.65 -0.14
C ALA A 11 -20.00 10.07 -1.56
N GLY A 12 -19.00 10.36 -2.40
CA GLY A 12 -18.91 9.82 -3.75
C GLY A 12 -18.67 8.31 -3.83
N ASN A 13 -18.21 7.69 -2.74
CA ASN A 13 -17.90 6.26 -2.66
C ASN A 13 -18.96 5.44 -1.91
N ILE A 14 -20.10 6.04 -1.54
CA ILE A 14 -21.19 5.30 -0.88
C ILE A 14 -21.85 4.35 -1.88
N VAL A 15 -21.82 3.05 -1.57
CA VAL A 15 -22.50 2.00 -2.34
C VAL A 15 -23.68 1.48 -1.52
N HIS A 16 -24.86 1.41 -2.14
CA HIS A 16 -26.05 0.84 -1.50
C HIS A 16 -25.86 -0.66 -1.32
N ALA A 17 -25.95 -1.13 -0.07
CA ALA A 17 -25.88 -2.56 0.24
C ALA A 17 -27.26 -3.22 0.06
N VAL A 18 -27.27 -4.42 -0.52
CA VAL A 18 -28.47 -5.26 -0.65
C VAL A 18 -28.19 -6.61 -0.01
N ALA A 19 -29.05 -7.03 0.92
CA ALA A 19 -28.84 -8.24 1.71
C ALA A 19 -28.68 -9.51 0.84
N THR A 20 -29.42 -9.60 -0.27
CA THR A 20 -29.36 -10.74 -1.19
C THR A 20 -28.01 -10.84 -1.89
N THR A 21 -27.38 -9.72 -2.27
CA THR A 21 -26.03 -9.72 -2.85
C THR A 21 -25.02 -10.31 -1.86
N ASN A 22 -25.07 -9.89 -0.59
CA ASN A 22 -24.18 -10.44 0.44
C ASN A 22 -24.39 -11.94 0.65
N ALA A 23 -25.64 -12.42 0.64
CA ALA A 23 -25.95 -13.83 0.76
C ALA A 23 -25.41 -14.66 -0.42
N ILE A 24 -25.56 -14.16 -1.65
CA ILE A 24 -25.02 -14.81 -2.87
C ILE A 24 -23.50 -14.88 -2.80
N ILE A 25 -22.82 -13.75 -2.50
CA ILE A 25 -21.36 -13.70 -2.42
C ILE A 25 -20.83 -14.59 -1.29
N ALA A 26 -21.48 -14.61 -0.12
CA ALA A 26 -21.10 -15.51 0.98
C ALA A 26 -21.18 -16.99 0.58
N GLY A 27 -22.22 -17.39 -0.16
CA GLY A 27 -22.33 -18.74 -0.70
C GLY A 27 -21.19 -19.08 -1.67
N LEU A 28 -20.83 -18.15 -2.54
CA LEU A 28 -19.70 -18.31 -3.47
C LEU A 28 -18.35 -18.45 -2.73
N ILE A 29 -18.12 -17.65 -1.68
CA ILE A 29 -16.90 -17.74 -0.86
C ILE A 29 -16.75 -19.15 -0.26
N VAL A 30 -17.83 -19.72 0.31
CA VAL A 30 -17.80 -21.06 0.89
C VAL A 30 -17.53 -22.13 -0.18
N ILE A 31 -18.15 -22.01 -1.36
CA ILE A 31 -17.91 -22.94 -2.48
C ILE A 31 -16.43 -22.93 -2.91
N GLU A 32 -15.82 -21.76 -3.07
CA GLU A 32 -14.40 -21.66 -3.43
C GLU A 32 -13.48 -22.14 -2.30
N ALA A 33 -13.82 -21.87 -1.03
CA ALA A 33 -13.07 -22.35 0.12
C ALA A 33 -13.03 -23.88 0.20
N ILE A 34 -14.13 -24.58 -0.11
CA ILE A 34 -14.16 -26.05 -0.16
C ILE A 34 -13.17 -26.58 -1.21
N LYS A 35 -13.08 -25.95 -2.39
CA LYS A 35 -12.12 -26.36 -3.43
C LYS A 35 -10.68 -26.21 -2.95
N VAL A 36 -10.37 -25.11 -2.28
CA VAL A 36 -9.04 -24.88 -1.67
C VAL A 36 -8.71 -25.97 -0.64
N LEU A 37 -9.65 -26.31 0.25
CA LEU A 37 -9.46 -27.36 1.26
C LEU A 37 -9.27 -28.76 0.64
N GLN A 38 -9.82 -28.99 -0.55
CA GLN A 38 -9.64 -30.23 -1.32
C GLN A 38 -8.37 -30.24 -2.17
N ASN A 39 -7.52 -29.19 -2.09
CA ASN A 39 -6.37 -28.97 -2.97
C ASN A 39 -6.72 -28.93 -4.47
N ASP A 40 -7.95 -28.56 -4.82
CA ASP A 40 -8.38 -28.41 -6.21
C ASP A 40 -8.12 -26.99 -6.72
N PHE A 41 -6.83 -26.66 -6.84
CA PHE A 41 -6.37 -25.35 -7.31
C PHE A 41 -6.60 -25.13 -8.82
N ARG A 42 -7.20 -26.06 -9.55
CA ARG A 42 -7.47 -25.88 -10.99
C ARG A 42 -8.92 -25.45 -11.25
N SER A 43 -9.82 -25.75 -10.33
CA SER A 43 -11.26 -25.48 -10.48
C SER A 43 -11.73 -24.19 -9.82
N TYR A 44 -10.87 -23.46 -9.10
CA TYR A 44 -11.27 -22.18 -8.52
C TYR A 44 -11.52 -21.13 -9.59
N ARG A 45 -12.46 -20.22 -9.33
CA ARG A 45 -12.87 -19.18 -10.28
C ARG A 45 -13.09 -17.87 -9.58
N MET A 46 -12.69 -16.77 -10.22
CA MET A 46 -13.14 -15.44 -9.83
C MET A 46 -14.52 -15.23 -10.45
N THR A 47 -15.57 -15.10 -9.63
CA THR A 47 -16.95 -15.01 -10.13
C THR A 47 -17.51 -13.61 -9.91
N TYR A 48 -17.92 -12.96 -10.99
CA TYR A 48 -18.63 -11.67 -10.93
C TYR A 48 -20.13 -11.91 -10.80
N CYS A 49 -20.76 -11.27 -9.82
CA CYS A 49 -22.21 -11.18 -9.72
C CYS A 49 -22.70 -9.93 -10.46
N LEU A 50 -23.35 -10.11 -11.61
CA LEU A 50 -23.82 -9.04 -12.47
C LEU A 50 -25.25 -8.63 -12.13
N GLU A 51 -25.56 -7.34 -12.26
CA GLU A 51 -26.93 -6.83 -12.13
C GLU A 51 -27.80 -7.25 -13.32
N HIS A 52 -27.22 -7.29 -14.52
CA HIS A 52 -27.89 -7.71 -15.75
C HIS A 52 -27.14 -8.86 -16.40
N PRO A 53 -27.85 -9.86 -16.98
CA PRO A 53 -27.20 -10.99 -17.60
C PRO A 53 -26.27 -10.56 -18.74
N SER A 54 -25.03 -11.03 -18.72
CA SER A 54 -24.09 -10.93 -19.84
C SER A 54 -23.80 -12.32 -20.38
N LYS A 55 -23.86 -12.50 -21.70
CA LYS A 55 -23.73 -13.83 -22.34
C LYS A 55 -24.67 -14.89 -21.71
N LYS A 56 -25.88 -14.48 -21.30
CA LYS A 56 -26.89 -15.31 -20.59
C LYS A 56 -26.49 -15.79 -19.19
N LEU A 57 -25.48 -15.18 -18.57
CA LEU A 57 -25.01 -15.48 -17.22
C LEU A 57 -25.18 -14.26 -16.30
N LEU A 58 -25.69 -14.49 -15.08
CA LEU A 58 -25.68 -13.52 -13.98
C LEU A 58 -24.46 -13.70 -13.08
N LEU A 59 -24.04 -14.95 -12.90
CA LEU A 59 -22.78 -15.30 -12.26
C LEU A 59 -21.79 -15.63 -13.36
N MET A 60 -20.83 -14.74 -13.57
CA MET A 60 -19.84 -14.85 -14.65
C MET A 60 -18.49 -15.30 -14.06
N PRO A 61 -18.17 -16.60 -14.10
CA PRO A 61 -16.87 -17.09 -13.69
C PRO A 61 -15.81 -16.72 -14.73
N VAL A 62 -14.65 -16.29 -14.26
CA VAL A 62 -13.45 -16.07 -15.08
C VAL A 62 -12.26 -16.79 -14.46
N GLU A 63 -11.26 -17.07 -15.30
CA GLU A 63 -9.98 -17.56 -14.81
C GLU A 63 -9.29 -16.47 -13.98
N PRO A 64 -8.76 -16.83 -12.81
CA PRO A 64 -8.01 -15.92 -11.97
C PRO A 64 -6.75 -15.43 -12.69
N PHE A 65 -6.39 -14.17 -12.46
CA PHE A 65 -5.21 -13.58 -13.08
C PHE A 65 -3.93 -14.13 -12.48
N GLU A 66 -2.89 -14.24 -13.29
CA GLU A 66 -1.53 -14.49 -12.81
C GLU A 66 -1.03 -13.30 -11.97
N ALA A 67 -0.03 -13.55 -11.13
CA ALA A 67 0.60 -12.51 -10.33
C ALA A 67 1.20 -11.41 -11.22
N ASN A 68 0.86 -10.16 -10.92
CA ASN A 68 1.39 -9.02 -11.66
C ASN A 68 2.86 -8.80 -11.32
N LYS A 69 3.74 -8.95 -12.31
CA LYS A 69 5.20 -8.77 -12.20
C LYS A 69 5.62 -7.36 -11.78
N SER A 70 4.76 -6.35 -11.94
CA SER A 70 5.04 -4.96 -11.55
C SER A 70 4.45 -4.58 -10.18
N CYS A 71 3.85 -5.53 -9.45
CA CYS A 71 3.24 -5.26 -8.15
C CYS A 71 4.33 -5.10 -7.08
N TYR A 72 4.38 -3.97 -6.37
CA TYR A 72 5.39 -3.74 -5.32
C TYR A 72 5.19 -4.60 -4.06
N VAL A 73 4.04 -5.28 -3.94
CA VAL A 73 3.71 -6.11 -2.78
C VAL A 73 4.13 -7.56 -2.99
N CYS A 74 3.79 -8.16 -4.13
CA CYS A 74 4.04 -9.58 -4.39
C CYS A 74 5.16 -9.84 -5.42
N SER A 75 5.94 -8.82 -5.78
CA SER A 75 7.12 -8.95 -6.64
C SER A 75 8.29 -8.11 -6.10
N GLU A 76 9.48 -8.36 -6.64
CA GLU A 76 10.71 -7.63 -6.28
C GLU A 76 10.87 -6.30 -7.05
N THR A 77 9.85 -5.87 -7.80
CA THR A 77 9.95 -4.67 -8.65
C THR A 77 10.01 -3.41 -7.79
N PRO A 78 11.09 -2.59 -7.89
CA PRO A 78 11.19 -1.36 -7.13
C PRO A 78 10.24 -0.28 -7.66
N LEU A 79 9.72 0.54 -6.75
CA LEU A 79 8.93 1.72 -7.05
C LEU A 79 9.82 2.88 -7.51
N LEU A 80 9.23 3.84 -8.22
CA LEU A 80 9.86 5.12 -8.57
C LEU A 80 9.04 6.26 -7.97
N LEU A 81 9.70 7.10 -7.16
CA LEU A 81 9.09 8.30 -6.59
C LEU A 81 9.79 9.55 -7.15
N GLU A 82 9.03 10.36 -7.89
CA GLU A 82 9.44 11.71 -8.27
C GLU A 82 9.06 12.70 -7.17
N ILE A 83 10.06 13.32 -6.53
CA ILE A 83 9.85 14.22 -5.40
C ILE A 83 10.90 15.33 -5.37
N ASN A 84 10.56 16.51 -4.84
CA ASN A 84 11.55 17.55 -4.60
C ASN A 84 12.25 17.30 -3.26
N THR A 85 13.42 16.67 -3.31
CA THR A 85 14.20 16.31 -2.12
C THR A 85 14.69 17.51 -1.30
N GLN A 86 14.67 18.73 -1.85
CA GLN A 86 15.12 19.94 -1.17
C GLN A 86 14.00 20.63 -0.39
N THR A 87 12.73 20.31 -0.67
CA THR A 87 11.58 20.96 -0.01
C THR A 87 10.68 19.99 0.73
N SER A 88 10.64 18.73 0.30
CA SER A 88 9.83 17.71 0.94
C SER A 88 10.47 17.23 2.24
N LYS A 89 9.68 17.21 3.32
CA LYS A 89 10.11 16.76 4.63
C LYS A 89 9.98 15.24 4.77
N LEU A 90 10.75 14.66 5.68
CA LEU A 90 10.64 13.24 6.01
C LEU A 90 9.25 12.89 6.55
N CYS A 91 8.65 13.74 7.40
CA CYS A 91 7.29 13.51 7.91
C CYS A 91 6.24 13.41 6.80
N ASP A 92 6.34 14.25 5.77
CA ASP A 92 5.45 14.20 4.63
C ASP A 92 5.62 12.90 3.83
N PHE A 93 6.85 12.42 3.67
CA PHE A 93 7.14 11.14 3.01
C PHE A 93 6.56 9.96 3.80
N VAL A 94 6.80 9.90 5.11
CA VAL A 94 6.26 8.85 6.00
C VAL A 94 4.73 8.84 5.95
N GLU A 95 4.10 9.99 6.22
CA GLU A 95 2.65 10.03 6.35
C GLU A 95 1.94 9.91 4.99
N LYS A 96 2.32 10.71 3.99
CA LYS A 96 1.55 10.79 2.73
C LYS A 96 1.86 9.65 1.78
N ILE A 97 3.08 9.13 1.80
CA ILE A 97 3.51 8.08 0.87
C ILE A 97 3.52 6.73 1.57
N VAL A 98 4.35 6.55 2.59
CA VAL A 98 4.57 5.23 3.18
C VAL A 98 3.30 4.70 3.86
N ARG A 99 2.69 5.48 4.76
CA ARG A 99 1.44 5.07 5.44
C ARG A 99 0.24 5.15 4.51
N ASN A 100 -0.05 6.34 3.98
CA ASN A 100 -1.33 6.57 3.28
C ASN A 100 -1.38 5.98 1.86
N LYS A 101 -0.25 5.90 1.14
CA LYS A 101 -0.23 5.42 -0.25
C LYS A 101 0.20 3.96 -0.38
N LEU A 102 1.18 3.53 0.42
CA LEU A 102 1.68 2.14 0.43
C LEU A 102 1.02 1.26 1.50
N GLY A 103 0.28 1.85 2.45
CA GLY A 103 -0.50 1.10 3.42
C GLY A 103 0.32 0.44 4.54
N MET A 104 1.53 0.94 4.79
CA MET A 104 2.39 0.44 5.87
C MET A 104 1.98 1.01 7.24
N ASN A 105 1.93 0.13 8.24
CA ASN A 105 1.49 0.40 9.60
C ASN A 105 2.63 0.83 10.52
N LEU A 106 3.76 0.11 10.51
CA LEU A 106 4.94 0.37 11.34
C LEU A 106 6.19 0.40 10.46
N PRO A 107 6.35 1.46 9.65
CA PRO A 107 7.41 1.50 8.68
C PRO A 107 8.78 1.76 9.32
N LEU A 108 9.77 1.02 8.82
CA LEU A 108 11.19 1.20 9.00
C LEU A 108 11.80 1.65 7.67
N ILE A 109 12.53 2.76 7.65
CA ILE A 109 13.08 3.38 6.43
C ILE A 109 14.60 3.38 6.49
N MET A 110 15.24 2.77 5.50
CA MET A 110 16.69 2.68 5.38
C MET A 110 17.20 3.30 4.08
N ASN A 111 18.42 3.82 4.15
CA ASN A 111 19.22 4.20 2.99
C ASN A 111 20.53 3.40 3.04
N GLY A 112 20.61 2.33 2.25
CA GLY A 112 21.66 1.33 2.40
C GLY A 112 21.61 0.68 3.79
N SER A 113 22.70 0.73 4.54
CA SER A 113 22.78 0.24 5.93
C SER A 113 22.32 1.25 6.98
N ASN A 114 22.00 2.48 6.59
CA ASN A 114 21.68 3.55 7.53
C ASN A 114 20.17 3.59 7.79
N LEU A 115 19.78 3.38 9.04
CA LEU A 115 18.41 3.55 9.50
C LEU A 115 18.07 5.04 9.63
N ILE A 116 17.08 5.50 8.86
CA ILE A 116 16.65 6.90 8.82
C ILE A 116 15.50 7.15 9.80
N PHE A 117 14.58 6.19 9.87
CA PHE A 117 13.35 6.31 10.64
C PHE A 117 12.81 4.92 10.99
N GLU A 118 12.26 4.80 12.18
CA GLU A 118 11.54 3.61 12.64
C GLU A 118 10.29 4.05 13.40
N ALA A 119 9.15 3.43 13.10
CA ALA A 119 7.92 3.61 13.85
C ALA A 119 7.76 2.50 14.89
N GLY A 120 7.63 2.87 16.15
CA GLY A 120 7.39 1.94 17.26
C GLY A 120 7.28 2.71 18.57
N ASP A 121 6.45 2.20 19.49
CA ASP A 121 6.29 2.76 20.84
C ASP A 121 7.30 2.16 21.84
N ASP A 122 8.06 1.14 21.41
CA ASP A 122 9.06 0.39 22.16
C ASP A 122 10.49 0.88 21.92
N LEU A 123 10.66 1.98 21.19
CA LEU A 123 11.96 2.62 20.97
C LEU A 123 12.52 3.24 22.24
N GLU A 124 13.83 3.16 22.41
CA GLU A 124 14.55 3.91 23.46
C GLU A 124 14.31 5.42 23.28
N GLU A 125 14.19 6.15 24.39
CA GLU A 125 13.72 7.55 24.39
C GLU A 125 14.65 8.47 23.58
N ASP A 126 15.95 8.24 23.63
CA ASP A 126 16.95 8.98 22.87
C ASP A 126 16.90 8.67 21.36
N VAL A 127 16.64 7.41 21.00
CA VAL A 127 16.43 6.96 19.62
C VAL A 127 15.17 7.59 19.04
N ALA A 128 14.05 7.52 19.78
CA ALA A 128 12.79 8.14 19.40
C ALA A 128 12.95 9.67 19.23
N ALA A 129 13.64 10.34 20.15
CA ALA A 129 13.90 11.77 20.06
C ALA A 129 14.72 12.14 18.81
N ASN A 130 15.72 11.34 18.44
CA ASN A 130 16.50 11.55 17.21
C ASN A 130 15.63 11.44 15.95
N TYR A 131 14.79 10.40 15.85
CA TYR A 131 13.87 10.26 14.71
C TYR A 131 12.87 11.42 14.65
N MET A 132 12.34 11.86 15.79
CA MET A 132 11.45 13.03 15.85
C MET A 132 12.12 14.32 15.36
N GLN A 133 13.42 14.52 15.62
CA GLN A 133 14.16 15.66 15.10
C GLN A 133 14.34 15.60 13.57
N ASN A 134 14.52 14.39 13.02
CA ASN A 134 14.71 14.20 11.59
C ASN A 134 13.40 14.35 10.78
N LEU A 135 12.24 14.09 11.38
CA LEU A 135 10.93 14.23 10.73
C LEU A 135 10.71 15.60 10.07
N ASN A 136 11.18 16.68 10.70
CA ASN A 136 11.00 18.04 10.20
C ASN A 136 12.06 18.49 9.17
N LYS A 137 13.15 17.73 9.00
CA LYS A 137 14.19 18.03 8.02
C LYS A 137 13.71 17.66 6.62
N VAL A 138 14.23 18.38 5.63
CA VAL A 138 14.02 18.00 4.23
C VAL A 138 14.85 16.75 3.90
N LEU A 139 14.39 15.98 2.93
CA LEU A 139 15.00 14.69 2.55
C LEU A 139 16.51 14.82 2.25
N ALA A 140 16.95 15.91 1.63
CA ALA A 140 18.35 16.18 1.32
C ALA A 140 19.22 16.55 2.56
N GLU A 141 18.62 16.94 3.68
CA GLU A 141 19.31 17.38 4.91
C GLU A 141 19.33 16.30 6.01
N LEU A 142 18.83 15.10 5.70
CA LEU A 142 18.88 13.97 6.62
C LEU A 142 20.34 13.54 6.88
N PRO A 143 20.63 12.91 8.04
CA PRO A 143 21.97 12.40 8.35
C PRO A 143 22.54 11.49 7.25
N SER A 144 21.68 10.73 6.57
CA SER A 144 21.96 10.06 5.31
C SER A 144 21.18 10.77 4.19
N PRO A 145 21.80 11.72 3.47
CA PRO A 145 21.09 12.57 2.50
C PRO A 145 20.37 11.77 1.43
N VAL A 146 19.08 12.08 1.22
CA VAL A 146 18.28 11.49 0.15
C VAL A 146 18.25 12.43 -1.03
N THR A 147 18.87 12.00 -2.13
CA THR A 147 19.02 12.77 -3.38
C THR A 147 18.54 11.97 -4.58
N SER A 148 18.60 12.54 -5.78
CA SER A 148 18.25 11.79 -6.99
C SER A 148 19.14 10.57 -7.17
N GLY A 149 18.56 9.41 -7.47
CA GLY A 149 19.25 8.14 -7.59
C GLY A 149 19.41 7.39 -6.26
N THR A 150 19.00 7.97 -5.12
CA THR A 150 18.96 7.25 -3.84
C THR A 150 17.89 6.16 -3.92
N VAL A 151 18.20 4.99 -3.37
CA VAL A 151 17.24 3.90 -3.18
C VAL A 151 16.93 3.80 -1.70
N LEU A 152 15.66 3.96 -1.35
CA LEU A 152 15.18 3.75 0.00
C LEU A 152 14.58 2.36 0.12
N THR A 153 14.98 1.60 1.13
CA THR A 153 14.29 0.38 1.53
C THR A 153 13.29 0.75 2.60
N VAL A 154 12.03 0.38 2.41
CA VAL A 154 10.97 0.59 3.40
C VAL A 154 10.40 -0.77 3.76
N GLU A 155 10.40 -1.07 5.05
CA GLU A 155 9.99 -2.34 5.61
C GLU A 155 8.87 -2.13 6.62
N ASP A 156 7.92 -3.06 6.64
CA ASP A 156 6.94 -3.21 7.71
C ASP A 156 6.99 -4.66 8.18
N LEU A 157 7.62 -4.87 9.34
CA LEU A 157 7.81 -6.19 9.92
C LEU A 157 6.49 -6.83 10.37
N GLN A 158 5.48 -6.02 10.74
CA GLN A 158 4.17 -6.53 11.14
C GLN A 158 3.41 -7.10 9.94
N GLN A 159 3.59 -6.50 8.77
CA GLN A 159 2.95 -6.92 7.52
C GLN A 159 3.81 -7.90 6.70
N GLU A 160 5.04 -8.21 7.14
CA GLU A 160 6.05 -8.95 6.38
C GLU A 160 6.25 -8.37 4.96
N LEU A 161 6.26 -7.03 4.88
CA LEU A 161 6.29 -6.29 3.61
C LEU A 161 7.56 -5.45 3.49
N THR A 162 8.34 -5.69 2.43
CA THR A 162 9.51 -4.88 2.08
C THR A 162 9.35 -4.34 0.66
N CYS A 163 9.64 -3.06 0.46
CA CYS A 163 9.70 -2.48 -0.87
C CYS A 163 10.90 -1.52 -1.03
N ASN A 164 11.42 -1.45 -2.24
CA ASN A 164 12.49 -0.53 -2.61
C ASN A 164 11.91 0.64 -3.42
N ILE A 165 12.29 1.86 -3.07
CA ILE A 165 11.82 3.09 -3.72
C ILE A 165 13.01 3.85 -4.29
N ASN A 166 13.07 3.91 -5.62
CA ASN A 166 14.02 4.75 -6.35
C ASN A 166 13.56 6.20 -6.29
N ILE A 167 14.41 7.09 -5.77
CA ILE A 167 14.13 8.52 -5.68
C ILE A 167 14.63 9.23 -6.93
N LYS A 168 13.75 9.99 -7.59
CA LYS A 168 14.11 10.89 -8.68
C LYS A 168 13.80 12.32 -8.26
N HIS A 169 14.84 13.14 -8.16
CA HIS A 169 14.66 14.54 -7.81
C HIS A 169 13.93 15.26 -8.95
N ARG A 170 12.92 16.07 -8.59
CA ARG A 170 12.25 16.97 -9.52
C ARG A 170 12.19 18.37 -8.90
N SER A 171 12.85 19.32 -9.56
CA SER A 171 12.70 20.74 -9.23
C SER A 171 11.31 21.22 -9.67
N LEU A 172 10.68 22.07 -8.85
CA LEU A 172 9.48 22.79 -9.26
C LEU A 172 9.89 23.73 -10.40
N ARG A 173 9.21 23.62 -11.55
CA ARG A 173 9.23 24.66 -12.59
C ARG A 173 8.31 25.79 -12.19
#